data_AF-A0AAU0WCU6-F1
#
_entry.id   AF-A0AAU0WCU6-F1
#
_cell.length_a   1.000
_cell.length_b   1.000
_cell.length_c   1.000
_cell.angle_alpha   90.00
_cell.angle_beta   90.00
_cell.angle_gamma   90.00
#
_symmetry.space_group_name_H-M   'P 1'
#
loop_
_entity.id
_entity.type
_entity.pdbx_description
1 polymer ?
#
loop_
_entity_poly.entity_id
_entity_poly.type
_entity_poly.pdbx_seq_one_letter_code
_entity_poly.pdbx_strand_id
1 'polypeptide(L)'
;MAVLTFEPPDGSRREVDVVQVLDAGYAGRSQEDVAAHVAEPAEQGVPGPAVTPALYPTAPCLAQQTDRVHAQRERTSGEAEWALVVAPVPAGPRRLTAPCRFTAVRRATARSR
;
A
#
# COMPACT_ATOMS: atom_id res chain seq x y z
N MET A 1 -5.34 15.47 9.65
CA MET A 1 -6.09 14.23 9.31
C MET A 1 -6.34 14.25 7.81
N ALA A 2 -6.30 13.10 7.14
CA ALA A 2 -6.58 13.02 5.71
C ALA A 2 -8.03 12.55 5.49
N VAL A 3 -8.74 13.17 4.56
CA VAL A 3 -10.08 12.77 4.13
C VAL A 3 -9.98 12.36 2.67
N LEU A 4 -10.42 11.15 2.35
CA LEU A 4 -10.47 10.65 0.98
C LEU A 4 -11.92 10.53 0.52
N THR A 5 -12.16 10.76 -0.77
CA THR A 5 -13.49 10.64 -1.38
C THR A 5 -13.53 9.45 -2.33
N PHE A 6 -14.53 8.59 -2.17
CA PHE A 6 -14.76 7.43 -3.03
C PHE A 6 -16.13 7.47 -3.69
N GLU A 7 -16.20 6.93 -4.90
CA GLU A 7 -17.45 6.69 -5.64
C GLU A 7 -17.61 5.19 -5.85
N PRO A 8 -18.35 4.47 -4.98
CA PRO A 8 -18.60 3.05 -5.15
C PRO A 8 -19.51 2.77 -6.36
N PRO A 9 -19.67 1.50 -6.78
CA PRO A 9 -20.50 1.14 -7.93
C PRO A 9 -21.99 1.52 -7.82
N ASP A 10 -22.45 1.85 -6.61
CA ASP A 10 -23.81 2.35 -6.38
C ASP A 10 -23.98 3.84 -6.77
N GLY A 11 -22.91 4.48 -7.25
CA GLY A 11 -22.89 5.89 -7.66
C GLY A 11 -22.92 6.88 -6.49
N SER A 12 -22.91 6.41 -5.24
CA SER A 12 -22.85 7.29 -4.09
C SER A 12 -21.46 7.93 -3.99
N ARG A 13 -21.38 9.16 -3.46
CA ARG A 13 -20.10 9.77 -3.08
C ARG A 13 -19.92 9.64 -1.57
N ARG A 14 -18.75 9.17 -1.13
CA ARG A 14 -18.47 8.90 0.28
C ARG A 14 -17.14 9.51 0.69
N GLU A 15 -17.16 10.28 1.76
CA GLU A 15 -15.96 10.76 2.42
C GLU A 15 -15.56 9.78 3.53
N VAL A 16 -14.26 9.52 3.62
CA VAL A 16 -13.68 8.61 4.61
C VAL A 16 -12.55 9.33 5.31
N ASP A 17 -12.72 9.54 6.62
CA ASP A 17 -11.65 9.98 7.50
C ASP A 17 -10.61 8.87 7.65
N VAL A 18 -9.39 9.14 7.19
CA VAL A 18 -8.28 8.19 7.31
C VAL A 18 -7.68 8.30 8.70
N VAL A 19 -7.92 7.28 9.51
CA VAL A 19 -7.39 7.14 10.88
C VAL A 19 -6.22 6.17 10.97
N GLN A 20 -6.07 5.26 10.00
CA GLN A 20 -4.99 4.29 9.94
C GLN A 20 -4.65 3.94 8.48
N VAL A 21 -3.37 3.77 8.19
CA VAL A 21 -2.86 3.28 6.90
C VAL A 21 -1.87 2.15 7.17
N LEU A 22 -2.01 1.04 6.45
CA LEU A 22 -1.14 -0.13 6.54
C LEU A 22 -0.69 -0.50 5.13
N ASP A 23 0.62 -0.58 4.92
CA ASP A 23 1.21 -1.04 3.67
C ASP A 23 1.48 -2.54 3.79
N ALA A 24 0.95 -3.32 2.85
CA ALA A 24 1.05 -4.78 2.87
C ALA A 24 2.21 -5.26 1.99
N GLY A 25 3.39 -5.41 2.59
CA GLY A 25 4.54 -6.01 1.93
C GLY A 25 4.35 -7.51 1.75
N TYR A 26 4.94 -8.08 0.69
CA TYR A 26 4.89 -9.52 0.40
C TYR A 26 3.45 -10.05 0.25
N ALA A 27 2.52 -9.20 -0.19
CA ALA A 27 1.11 -9.53 -0.41
C ALA A 27 0.82 -10.06 -1.83
N GLY A 28 1.84 -10.59 -2.50
CA GLY A 28 1.72 -11.15 -3.84
C GLY A 28 0.77 -12.35 -3.89
N ARG A 29 -0.01 -12.46 -4.97
CA ARG A 29 -0.95 -13.57 -5.17
C ARG A 29 -0.22 -14.93 -5.27
N SER A 30 0.92 -14.97 -5.95
CA SER A 30 1.77 -16.16 -6.07
C SER A 30 2.68 -16.27 -4.86
N GLN A 31 2.51 -17.34 -4.07
CA GLN A 31 3.39 -17.59 -2.93
C GLN A 31 4.79 -18.03 -3.36
N GLU A 32 4.92 -18.61 -4.56
CA GLU A 32 6.22 -18.92 -5.16
C GLU A 32 6.99 -17.62 -5.48
N ASP A 33 6.34 -16.64 -6.10
CA ASP A 33 6.96 -15.36 -6.43
C ASP A 33 7.33 -14.58 -5.17
N VAL A 34 6.47 -14.62 -4.14
CA VAL A 34 6.75 -14.02 -2.83
C VAL A 34 7.96 -14.69 -2.18
N ALA A 35 8.04 -16.02 -2.20
CA ALA A 35 9.17 -16.75 -1.64
C ALA A 35 10.48 -16.44 -2.38
N ALA A 36 10.45 -16.40 -3.71
CA ALA A 36 11.59 -16.00 -4.53
C ALA A 36 12.05 -14.56 -4.22
N HIS A 37 11.10 -13.63 -4.07
CA HIS A 37 11.39 -12.25 -3.72
C HIS A 37 11.97 -12.09 -2.30
N VAL A 38 11.58 -12.95 -1.35
CA VAL A 38 12.17 -12.98 0.01
C VAL A 38 13.58 -13.59 -0.02
N ALA A 39 13.83 -14.58 -0.87
CA ALA A 39 15.12 -15.27 -0.96
C ALA A 39 16.25 -14.36 -1.48
N GLU A 40 15.97 -13.51 -2.48
CA GLU A 40 16.98 -12.62 -3.08
C GLU A 40 17.70 -11.72 -2.04
N PRO A 41 17.01 -10.98 -1.14
CA PRO A 41 17.67 -10.22 -0.07
C PRO A 41 18.29 -11.10 1.03
N ALA A 42 17.77 -12.31 1.25
CA ALA A 42 18.27 -13.21 2.28
C ALA A 42 19.70 -13.69 1.99
N GLU A 43 20.07 -13.84 0.70
CA GLU A 43 21.45 -14.11 0.27
C GLU A 43 22.43 -13.01 0.70
N GLN A 44 21.93 -11.78 0.92
CA GLN A 44 22.71 -10.62 1.38
C GLN A 44 22.61 -10.41 2.91
N GLY A 45 22.03 -11.37 3.63
CA GLY A 45 21.89 -11.33 5.09
C GLY A 45 20.70 -10.51 5.60
N VAL A 46 19.77 -10.12 4.73
CA VAL A 46 18.54 -9.42 5.15
C VAL A 46 17.50 -10.46 5.58
N PRO A 47 17.03 -10.47 6.85
CA PRO A 47 16.04 -11.43 7.29
C PRO A 47 14.69 -11.19 6.58
N GLY A 48 14.05 -12.28 6.16
CA GLY A 48 12.69 -12.24 5.66
C GLY A 48 11.67 -11.86 6.74
N PRO A 49 10.43 -11.51 6.35
CA PRO A 49 9.37 -11.19 7.31
C PRO A 49 8.97 -12.43 8.14
N ALA A 50 8.56 -12.21 9.39
CA ALA A 50 8.06 -13.30 10.25
C ALA A 50 6.71 -13.87 9.80
N VAL A 51 5.91 -13.07 9.08
CA VAL A 51 4.60 -13.45 8.53
C VAL A 51 4.43 -12.82 7.15
N THR A 52 3.78 -13.53 6.23
CA THR A 52 3.38 -13.01 4.92
C THR A 52 1.84 -13.06 4.78
N PRO A 53 1.18 -11.95 4.38
CA PRO A 53 1.74 -10.62 4.14
C PRO A 53 2.22 -9.93 5.44
N ALA A 54 3.24 -9.08 5.31
CA ALA A 54 3.74 -8.25 6.41
C ALA A 54 3.09 -6.86 6.35
N LEU A 55 2.51 -6.41 7.46
CA LEU A 55 1.81 -5.12 7.54
C LEU A 55 2.70 -4.06 8.20
N TYR A 56 2.90 -2.95 7.50
CA TYR A 56 3.72 -1.82 7.97
C TYR A 56 2.83 -0.59 8.18
N PRO A 57 2.69 -0.09 9.42
CA PRO A 57 1.92 1.13 9.67
C PRO A 57 2.57 2.36 9.06
N THR A 58 1.76 3.18 8.41
CA THR A 58 2.16 4.46 7.81
C THR A 58 1.29 5.59 8.37
N ALA A 59 1.85 6.81 8.45
CA ALA A 59 1.13 7.95 9.02
C ALA A 59 -0.14 8.28 8.21
N PRO A 60 -1.33 8.42 8.83
CA PRO A 60 -2.58 8.67 8.11
C PRO A 60 -2.58 9.93 7.23
N CYS A 61 -1.80 10.95 7.59
CA CYS A 61 -1.66 12.18 6.82
C CYS A 61 -0.97 12.00 5.45
N LEU A 62 -0.34 10.85 5.21
CA LEU A 62 0.30 10.52 3.94
C LEU A 62 -0.68 9.92 2.91
N ALA A 63 -1.89 9.53 3.33
CA ALA A 63 -2.93 9.10 2.40
C ALA A 63 -3.46 10.31 1.61
N GLN A 64 -3.35 10.26 0.29
CA GLN A 64 -3.71 11.37 -0.59
C GLN A 64 -4.37 10.86 -1.88
N GLN A 65 -5.35 11.61 -2.36
CA GLN A 65 -5.85 11.54 -3.73
C GLN A 65 -5.38 12.78 -4.47
N THR A 66 -4.36 12.61 -5.31
CA THR A 66 -3.63 13.70 -5.96
C THR A 66 -3.21 13.29 -7.37
N ASP A 67 -3.01 14.27 -8.24
CA ASP A 67 -2.48 14.09 -9.60
C ASP A 67 -0.93 14.07 -9.63
N ARG A 68 -0.29 14.50 -8.53
CA ARG A 68 1.16 14.64 -8.42
C ARG A 68 1.67 14.13 -7.08
N VAL A 69 2.77 13.37 -7.13
CA VAL A 69 3.50 12.86 -5.97
C VAL A 69 4.94 13.37 -6.02
N HIS A 70 5.44 13.87 -4.90
CA HIS A 70 6.83 14.34 -4.78
C HIS A 70 7.75 13.21 -4.29
N ALA A 71 8.75 12.85 -5.09
CA ALA A 71 9.79 11.92 -4.67
C ALA A 71 10.84 12.67 -3.82
N GLN A 72 11.12 12.17 -2.62
CA GLN A 72 12.06 12.84 -1.70
C GLN A 72 13.53 12.66 -2.09
N ARG A 73 13.85 11.63 -2.89
CA ARG A 73 15.22 11.30 -3.29
C ARG A 73 15.25 10.84 -4.74
N GLU A 74 16.42 11.00 -5.37
CA GLU A 74 16.71 10.59 -6.74
C GLU A 74 16.50 9.09 -6.98
N ARG A 75 16.64 8.27 -5.93
CA ARG A 75 16.46 6.82 -5.98
C ARG A 75 15.19 6.37 -5.28
N THR A 76 14.08 6.67 -5.93
CA THR A 76 12.72 6.32 -5.52
C THR A 76 12.05 5.51 -6.62
N SER A 77 11.44 4.39 -6.29
CA SER A 77 10.51 3.68 -7.17
C SER A 77 9.07 4.02 -6.82
N GLY A 78 8.18 4.01 -7.80
CA GLY A 78 6.74 4.03 -7.58
C GLY A 78 6.16 2.65 -7.80
N GLU A 79 5.24 2.25 -6.93
CA GLU A 79 4.52 0.99 -7.00
C GLU A 79 3.04 1.29 -7.34
N ALA A 80 2.32 0.28 -7.84
CA ALA A 80 0.88 0.36 -8.07
C ALA A 80 0.26 -0.84 -7.37
N GLU A 81 -0.68 -0.58 -6.47
CA GLU A 81 -1.18 -1.60 -5.55
C GLU A 81 -2.72 -1.60 -5.53
N TRP A 82 -3.29 -2.60 -4.86
CA TRP A 82 -4.71 -2.56 -4.52
C TRP A 82 -4.84 -2.05 -3.11
N ALA A 83 -5.72 -1.07 -2.89
CA ALA A 83 -6.06 -0.65 -1.53
C ALA A 83 -7.41 -1.25 -1.12
N LEU A 84 -7.45 -1.75 0.11
CA LEU A 84 -8.68 -2.09 0.80
C LEU A 84 -9.03 -0.96 1.77
N VAL A 85 -10.14 -0.28 1.52
CA VAL A 85 -10.66 0.77 2.41
C VAL A 85 -11.73 0.15 3.29
N VAL A 86 -11.52 0.21 4.59
CA VAL A 86 -12.47 -0.25 5.61
C VAL A 86 -13.06 0.97 6.27
N ALA A 87 -14.35 1.20 6.04
CA ALA A 87 -15.07 2.35 6.59
C ALA A 87 -16.33 1.88 7.34
N PRO A 88 -16.69 2.52 8.46
CA PRO A 88 -17.95 2.25 9.14
C PRO A 88 -19.11 2.70 8.25
N VAL A 89 -20.18 1.91 8.22
CA VAL A 89 -21.49 2.34 7.70
C VAL A 89 -22.58 2.02 8.73
N PRO A 90 -23.78 2.62 8.64
CA PRO A 90 -24.85 2.41 9.64
C PRO A 90 -25.21 0.94 9.90
N ALA A 91 -24.97 0.05 8.93
CA ALA A 91 -25.21 -1.39 9.04
C ALA A 91 -23.96 -2.23 9.42
N GLY A 92 -22.88 -1.61 9.93
CA GLY A 92 -21.61 -2.26 10.27
C GLY A 92 -20.44 -1.85 9.37
N PRO A 93 -19.26 -2.50 9.44
CA PRO A 93 -18.14 -2.14 8.57
C PRO A 93 -18.41 -2.57 7.12
N ARG A 94 -18.26 -1.64 6.16
CA ARG A 94 -18.22 -1.97 4.72
C ARG A 94 -16.78 -1.93 4.22
N ARG A 95 -16.51 -2.82 3.26
CA ARG A 95 -15.24 -2.90 2.53
C ARG A 95 -15.44 -2.30 1.15
N LEU A 96 -14.65 -1.29 0.83
CA LEU A 96 -14.51 -0.75 -0.51
C LEU A 96 -13.15 -1.18 -1.03
N THR A 97 -13.12 -1.82 -2.19
CA THR A 97 -11.86 -2.13 -2.88
C THR A 97 -11.70 -1.11 -3.99
N ALA A 98 -10.60 -0.35 -3.95
CA ALA A 98 -10.26 0.59 -5.01
C ALA A 98 -8.89 0.21 -5.59
N PRO A 99 -8.71 0.22 -6.92
CA PRO A 99 -7.37 0.24 -7.47
C PRO A 99 -6.74 1.55 -7.03
N CYS A 100 -5.69 1.49 -6.22
CA CYS A 100 -5.02 2.67 -5.72
C CYS A 100 -3.59 2.63 -6.22
N ARG A 101 -3.20 3.61 -7.03
CA ARG A 101 -1.78 3.79 -7.32
C ARG A 101 -1.09 4.32 -6.06
N PHE A 102 -0.79 3.42 -5.14
CA PHE A 102 -0.03 3.72 -3.94
C PHE A 102 1.44 3.86 -4.31
N THR A 103 1.98 5.08 -4.28
CA THR A 103 3.42 5.27 -4.42
C THR A 103 4.06 5.04 -3.05
N ALA A 104 4.36 3.78 -2.73
CA ALA A 104 5.32 3.50 -1.67
C ALA A 104 6.68 4.04 -2.12
N VAL A 105 7.18 5.10 -1.48
CA VAL A 105 8.54 5.61 -1.72
C VAL A 105 9.52 4.63 -1.07
N ARG A 106 9.74 3.48 -1.72
CA ARG A 106 10.83 2.58 -1.33
C ARG A 106 12.14 3.11 -1.91
N ARG A 107 13.22 3.04 -1.12
CA ARG A 107 14.57 3.27 -1.61
C ARG A 107 14.78 2.30 -2.77
N ALA A 108 14.99 2.80 -3.98
CA ALA A 108 15.39 1.95 -5.09
C ALA A 108 16.74 1.32 -4.71
N THR A 109 16.77 0.04 -4.34
CA THR A 109 18.02 -0.72 -4.36
C THR A 109 18.48 -0.73 -5.82
N ALA A 110 19.71 -0.33 -6.04
CA ALA A 110 20.24 -0.18 -7.38
C ALA A 110 20.36 -1.60 -7.87
N ARG A 111 19.65 -1.93 -8.95
CA ARG A 111 20.17 -2.94 -9.85
C ARG A 111 21.52 -2.44 -10.33
N SER A 112 22.60 -3.00 -9.78
CA SER A 112 23.87 -3.00 -10.46
C SER A 112 23.80 -4.06 -11.56
N ARG A 113 23.51 -3.59 -12.77
CA ARG A 113 23.57 -4.27 -14.08
C ARG A 113 22.46 -5.26 -14.40
#